data_AF-A0AAD9KTT9-F1
#
_entry.id   AF-A0AAD9KTT9-F1
#
_cell.length_a   1.000
_cell.length_b   1.000
_cell.length_c   1.000
_cell.angle_alpha   90.00
_cell.angle_beta   90.00
_cell.angle_gamma   90.00
#
_symmetry.space_group_name_H-M   'P 1'
#
loop_
_entity.id
_entity.type
_entity.pdbx_description
1 polymer ?
#
loop_
_entity_poly.entity_id
_entity_poly.type
_entity_poly.pdbx_seq_one_letter_code
_entity_poly.pdbx_strand_id
1 'polypeptide(L)'
;MWGIFPEENKPKCDVSSPHLINDTVLFGEAVTYACSATYRGRWAPAMKWRVVSTHADETGRKKRPEVRIFVADESTKHNAAYTFSIAASRHNVNRSFKCIVHFDRPTKSPGWRRARNIPDYRFDCVVEPLIVLSAPRNLAIDPVRRTYGAGDELEAKADAYPPASFVWVLAGEHKILSETSHLLVTEEMTHDWALEVRAYNEFRNETHSVSMKILVTRRLRGIEVAKWVALGTGVFILAALLHYLRSRPDLIVPGPRPVGDSVAYMTIVRSGLVQIGELSERLAELSAHDRSDRAERSVRSERAEHFKRAEHLKHAEHPKHAEHAQHAMPEHDLKPDIVEKKT
;
A
#
# COMPACT_ATOMS: atom_id res chain seq x y z
N MET A 1 51.03 22.16 -23.34
CA MET A 1 49.82 22.50 -24.11
C MET A 1 48.73 21.55 -23.61
N TRP A 2 47.84 22.03 -22.75
CA TRP A 2 46.83 21.18 -22.12
C TRP A 2 45.68 21.01 -23.11
N GLY A 3 45.51 19.78 -23.57
CA GLY A 3 44.54 19.43 -24.59
C GLY A 3 43.13 19.76 -24.12
N ILE A 4 42.38 20.42 -24.99
CA ILE A 4 40.92 20.31 -25.05
C ILE A 4 40.61 18.84 -24.83
N PHE A 5 39.84 18.49 -23.79
CA PHE A 5 39.41 17.12 -23.59
C PHE A 5 38.59 16.76 -24.84
N PRO A 6 39.05 15.83 -25.68
CA PRO A 6 38.36 15.50 -26.92
C PRO A 6 36.91 15.14 -26.60
N GLU A 7 35.97 15.58 -27.43
CA GLU A 7 34.55 15.30 -27.21
C GLU A 7 34.25 13.80 -27.16
N GLU A 8 35.05 13.00 -27.86
CA GLU A 8 35.09 11.53 -27.81
C GLU A 8 35.39 10.92 -26.43
N ASN A 9 35.96 11.69 -25.49
CA ASN A 9 36.27 11.26 -24.13
C ASN A 9 35.26 11.76 -23.09
N LYS A 10 34.16 12.42 -23.51
CA LYS A 10 33.04 12.70 -22.60
C LYS A 10 32.41 11.38 -22.15
N PRO A 11 32.05 11.24 -20.86
CA PRO A 11 31.38 10.04 -20.41
C PRO A 11 30.03 9.86 -21.10
N LYS A 12 29.71 8.62 -21.43
CA LYS A 12 28.43 8.20 -22.01
C LYS A 12 27.58 7.57 -20.93
N CYS A 13 26.34 7.98 -20.81
CA CYS A 13 25.37 7.33 -19.94
C CYS A 13 24.31 6.69 -20.78
N ASP A 14 24.06 5.42 -20.50
CA ASP A 14 23.06 4.63 -21.18
C ASP A 14 22.10 4.05 -20.16
N VAL A 15 20.87 3.81 -20.61
CA VAL A 15 19.85 3.11 -19.84
C VAL A 15 19.45 1.87 -20.61
N SER A 16 19.35 0.76 -19.91
CA SER A 16 18.93 -0.49 -20.49
C SER A 16 17.95 -1.20 -19.56
N SER A 17 16.89 -1.74 -20.15
CA SER A 17 15.99 -2.71 -19.55
C SER A 17 15.55 -3.66 -20.66
N PRO A 18 15.36 -4.97 -20.39
CA PRO A 18 14.88 -5.92 -21.39
C PRO A 18 13.54 -5.51 -22.01
N HIS A 19 12.74 -4.70 -21.30
CA HIS A 19 11.44 -4.24 -21.76
C HIS A 19 11.37 -2.71 -21.89
N LEU A 20 12.51 -2.03 -22.06
CA LEU A 20 12.51 -0.59 -22.33
C LEU A 20 11.94 -0.31 -23.72
N ILE A 21 10.83 0.42 -23.80
CA ILE A 21 10.21 0.83 -25.07
C ILE A 21 9.92 2.32 -24.98
N ASN A 22 10.54 3.14 -25.83
CA ASN A 22 10.35 4.60 -25.87
C ASN A 22 10.41 5.24 -24.47
N ASP A 23 11.45 4.94 -23.70
CA ASP A 23 11.66 5.44 -22.32
C ASP A 23 10.60 5.02 -21.29
N THR A 24 9.77 4.02 -21.62
CA THR A 24 8.78 3.42 -20.72
C THR A 24 9.24 2.07 -20.18
N VAL A 25 8.97 1.81 -18.90
CA VAL A 25 9.26 0.56 -18.19
C VAL A 25 8.09 0.13 -17.31
N LEU A 26 7.90 -1.17 -17.04
CA LEU A 26 6.83 -1.61 -16.15
C LEU A 26 7.24 -1.47 -14.67
N PHE A 27 6.26 -1.23 -13.81
CA PHE A 27 6.47 -1.20 -12.37
C PHE A 27 7.02 -2.54 -11.86
N GLY A 28 8.12 -2.48 -11.11
CA GLY A 28 8.80 -3.64 -10.54
C GLY A 28 9.94 -4.19 -11.41
N GLU A 29 10.06 -3.77 -12.67
CA GLU A 29 11.12 -4.26 -13.55
C GLU A 29 12.48 -3.68 -13.19
N ALA A 30 13.53 -4.48 -13.38
CA ALA A 30 14.89 -4.02 -13.19
C ALA A 30 15.33 -3.11 -14.35
N VAL A 31 15.72 -1.88 -14.02
CA VAL A 31 16.36 -0.93 -14.93
C VAL A 31 17.82 -0.84 -14.59
N THR A 32 18.69 -0.97 -15.59
CA THR A 32 20.14 -0.83 -15.45
C THR A 32 20.60 0.47 -16.07
N TYR A 33 21.25 1.29 -15.26
CA TYR A 33 21.90 2.52 -15.67
C TYR A 33 23.40 2.25 -15.81
N ALA A 34 23.96 2.60 -16.96
CA ALA A 34 25.37 2.44 -17.27
C ALA A 34 26.01 3.80 -17.48
N CYS A 35 27.23 3.98 -16.98
CA CYS A 35 28.07 5.14 -17.26
C CYS A 35 29.45 4.62 -17.67
N SER A 36 29.94 5.05 -18.82
CA SER A 36 31.25 4.68 -19.32
C SER A 36 32.06 5.93 -19.65
N ALA A 37 33.36 5.87 -19.42
CA ALA A 37 34.30 6.91 -19.81
C ALA A 37 35.56 6.29 -20.40
N THR A 38 35.95 6.76 -21.58
CA THR A 38 37.23 6.44 -22.20
C THR A 38 38.28 7.39 -21.65
N TYR A 39 39.43 6.87 -21.25
CA TYR A 39 40.52 7.70 -20.74
C TYR A 39 41.87 7.25 -21.29
N ARG A 40 42.81 8.20 -21.38
CA ARG A 40 44.20 7.93 -21.75
C ARG A 40 45.09 8.27 -20.56
N GLY A 41 45.80 7.29 -20.03
CA GLY A 41 46.74 7.51 -18.91
C GLY A 41 46.92 6.27 -18.04
N ARG A 42 47.61 6.45 -16.91
CA ARG A 42 47.85 5.40 -15.90
C ARG A 42 46.88 5.45 -14.73
N TRP A 43 45.89 6.34 -14.77
CA TRP A 43 44.97 6.58 -13.65
C TRP A 43 43.54 6.51 -14.17
N ALA A 44 42.75 5.60 -13.59
CA ALA A 44 41.33 5.50 -13.87
C ALA A 44 40.55 6.63 -13.18
N PRO A 45 39.43 7.11 -13.76
CA PRO A 45 38.56 8.04 -13.08
C PRO A 45 37.78 7.38 -11.93
N ALA A 46 37.52 8.14 -10.88
CA ALA A 46 36.49 7.82 -9.91
C ALA A 46 35.11 8.16 -10.51
N MET A 47 34.14 7.24 -10.40
CA MET A 47 32.77 7.45 -10.87
C MET A 47 31.80 7.45 -9.68
N LYS A 48 30.72 8.22 -9.77
CA LYS A 48 29.64 8.16 -8.76
C LYS A 48 28.31 8.46 -9.38
N TRP A 49 27.28 7.74 -8.95
CA TRP A 49 25.92 8.06 -9.32
C TRP A 49 25.23 8.86 -8.23
N ARG A 50 24.48 9.86 -8.65
CA ARG A 50 23.66 10.70 -7.80
C ARG A 50 22.24 10.68 -8.34
N VAL A 51 21.28 10.43 -7.46
CA VAL A 51 19.88 10.70 -7.76
C VAL A 51 19.69 12.21 -7.81
N VAL A 52 19.26 12.73 -8.94
CA VAL A 52 18.86 14.12 -9.13
C VAL A 52 17.33 14.12 -9.12
N SER A 53 16.73 14.27 -7.94
CA SER A 53 15.28 14.48 -7.86
C SER A 53 14.99 15.89 -8.37
N THR A 54 14.21 16.01 -9.45
CA THR A 54 13.75 17.31 -9.95
C THR A 54 12.59 17.88 -9.12
N HIS A 55 11.90 17.02 -8.35
CA HIS A 55 10.79 17.45 -7.50
C HIS A 55 11.22 17.55 -6.02
N ALA A 56 10.89 18.69 -5.41
CA ALA A 56 10.69 18.73 -3.96
C ALA A 56 9.64 17.67 -3.62
N ASP A 57 9.77 16.99 -2.48
CA ASP A 57 8.70 16.09 -2.05
C ASP A 57 7.36 16.85 -1.93
N GLU A 58 6.25 16.13 -1.81
CA GLU A 58 4.90 16.73 -1.63
C GLU A 58 4.83 17.72 -0.44
N THR A 59 5.84 17.70 0.44
CA THR A 59 5.99 18.62 1.59
C THR A 59 6.89 19.83 1.31
N GLY A 60 7.35 20.03 0.07
CA GLY A 60 8.25 21.13 -0.32
C GLY A 60 9.69 20.99 0.19
N ARG A 61 10.02 19.87 0.83
CA ARG A 61 11.36 19.59 1.36
C ARG A 61 12.22 18.95 0.28
N LYS A 62 13.41 19.50 0.08
CA LYS A 62 14.44 18.91 -0.75
C LYS A 62 15.04 17.74 0.02
N LYS A 63 14.62 16.50 -0.24
CA LYS A 63 15.32 15.32 0.27
C LYS A 63 16.77 15.37 -0.20
N ARG A 64 17.71 15.14 0.74
CA ARG A 64 19.13 15.04 0.38
C ARG A 64 19.28 13.86 -0.59
N PRO A 65 19.90 14.05 -1.75
CA PRO A 65 20.10 12.96 -2.70
C PRO A 65 20.98 11.89 -2.06
N GLU A 66 20.52 10.64 -2.06
CA GLU A 66 21.37 9.50 -1.69
C GLU A 66 22.48 9.40 -2.75
N VAL A 67 23.73 9.51 -2.31
CA VAL A 67 24.91 9.43 -3.18
C VAL A 67 25.59 8.10 -2.89
N ARG A 68 25.67 7.22 -3.88
CA ARG A 68 26.49 6.01 -3.80
C ARG A 68 27.75 6.22 -4.65
N ILE A 69 28.91 6.11 -4.02
CA ILE A 69 30.23 6.35 -4.62
C ILE A 69 30.87 5.00 -4.88
N PHE A 70 31.35 4.75 -6.11
CA PHE A 70 32.03 3.51 -6.46
C PHE A 70 33.27 3.83 -7.28
N VAL A 71 34.45 3.44 -6.78
CA VAL A 71 35.71 3.63 -7.50
C VAL A 71 35.84 2.50 -8.53
N ALA A 72 36.08 2.84 -9.79
CA ALA A 72 36.29 1.84 -10.84
C ALA A 72 37.54 1.02 -10.54
N ASP A 73 37.44 -0.31 -10.68
CA ASP A 73 38.58 -1.21 -10.50
C ASP A 73 39.63 -0.96 -11.59
N GLU A 74 40.91 -0.99 -11.23
CA GLU A 74 42.07 -0.55 -12.06
C GLU A 74 42.35 -1.48 -13.27
N SER A 75 41.49 -2.45 -13.54
CA SER A 75 41.79 -3.60 -14.39
C SER A 75 41.69 -3.34 -15.91
N THR A 76 41.00 -2.29 -16.36
CA THR A 76 40.89 -1.96 -17.80
C THR A 76 41.59 -0.65 -18.14
N LYS A 77 42.81 -0.77 -18.69
CA LYS A 77 43.78 0.33 -18.94
C LYS A 77 43.29 1.52 -19.79
N HIS A 78 42.10 1.47 -20.40
CA HIS A 78 41.61 2.50 -21.32
C HIS A 78 40.12 2.85 -21.21
N ASN A 79 39.33 2.03 -20.52
CA ASN A 79 37.88 2.22 -20.37
C ASN A 79 37.49 1.98 -18.92
N ALA A 80 36.73 2.88 -18.33
CA ALA A 80 36.05 2.65 -17.06
C ALA A 80 34.55 2.59 -17.34
N ALA A 81 33.87 1.57 -16.81
CA ALA A 81 32.42 1.42 -16.93
C ALA A 81 31.84 1.05 -15.57
N TYR A 82 30.70 1.64 -15.25
CA TYR A 82 29.97 1.35 -14.03
C TYR A 82 28.49 1.20 -14.34
N THR A 83 27.91 0.11 -13.87
CA THR A 83 26.49 -0.19 -13.98
C THR A 83 25.87 -0.31 -12.60
N PHE A 84 24.63 0.14 -12.44
CA PHE A 84 23.81 -0.23 -11.30
C PHE A 84 22.38 -0.49 -11.76
N SER A 85 21.72 -1.43 -11.07
CA SER A 85 20.35 -1.82 -11.37
C SER A 85 19.42 -1.46 -10.21
N ILE A 86 18.25 -0.93 -10.53
CA ILE A 86 17.19 -0.64 -9.56
C ILE A 86 15.86 -1.13 -10.09
N ALA A 87 14.96 -1.53 -9.20
CA ALA A 87 13.58 -1.79 -9.58
C ALA A 87 12.86 -0.47 -9.91
N ALA A 88 12.21 -0.41 -11.07
CA ALA A 88 11.32 0.66 -11.44
C ALA A 88 10.18 0.76 -10.42
N SER A 89 10.04 1.92 -9.80
CA SER A 89 9.04 2.15 -8.75
C SER A 89 8.41 3.52 -8.92
N ARG A 90 7.26 3.73 -8.28
CA ARG A 90 6.57 5.03 -8.22
C ARG A 90 7.46 6.17 -7.71
N HIS A 91 8.40 5.86 -6.83
CA HIS A 91 9.35 6.84 -6.33
C HIS A 91 10.48 7.16 -7.31
N ASN A 92 10.68 6.33 -8.34
CA ASN A 92 11.69 6.50 -9.39
C ASN A 92 11.15 7.14 -10.67
N VAL A 93 9.82 7.22 -10.82
CA VAL A 93 9.16 8.04 -11.86
C VAL A 93 9.55 9.48 -11.57
N ASN A 94 10.17 10.17 -12.51
CA ASN A 94 10.69 11.53 -12.38
C ASN A 94 12.02 11.68 -11.62
N ARG A 95 12.77 10.60 -11.37
CA ARG A 95 14.17 10.72 -10.95
C ARG A 95 15.06 10.77 -12.17
N SER A 96 15.84 11.84 -12.31
CA SER A 96 17.00 11.82 -13.20
C SER A 96 18.19 11.24 -12.43
N PHE A 97 19.02 10.47 -13.13
CA PHE A 97 20.23 9.91 -12.54
C PHE A 97 21.42 10.62 -13.16
N LYS A 98 22.35 11.05 -12.31
CA LYS A 98 23.54 11.80 -12.73
C LYS A 98 24.78 11.02 -12.40
N CYS A 99 25.49 10.58 -13.43
CA CYS A 99 26.84 10.08 -13.31
C CYS A 99 27.80 11.26 -13.20
N ILE A 100 28.63 11.27 -12.17
CA ILE A 100 29.69 12.25 -11.98
C ILE A 100 31.01 11.49 -12.11
N VAL A 101 31.81 11.86 -13.11
CA VAL A 101 33.13 11.28 -13.36
C VAL A 101 34.19 12.28 -12.91
N HIS A 102 35.09 11.84 -12.05
CA HIS A 102 36.12 12.65 -11.42
C HIS A 102 37.50 12.03 -11.64
N PHE A 103 38.45 12.81 -12.14
CA PHE A 103 39.85 12.40 -12.21
C PHE A 103 40.59 13.07 -11.07
N ASP A 104 40.72 12.35 -9.94
CA ASP A 104 41.48 12.86 -8.79
C ASP A 104 42.97 12.89 -9.09
N ARG A 105 43.63 13.98 -8.68
CA ARG A 105 45.09 13.99 -8.60
C ARG A 105 45.54 12.87 -7.65
N PRO A 106 46.50 12.02 -8.04
CA PRO A 106 46.98 10.97 -7.15
C PRO A 106 47.61 11.60 -5.90
N THR A 107 46.93 11.44 -4.76
CA THR A 107 47.34 12.03 -3.47
C THR A 107 48.52 11.31 -2.83
N LYS A 108 48.84 10.08 -3.29
CA LYS A 108 49.87 9.20 -2.70
C LYS A 108 50.73 8.46 -3.74
N SER A 109 51.10 9.06 -4.87
CA SER A 109 52.11 8.43 -5.74
C SER A 109 53.52 8.66 -5.18
N PRO A 110 54.25 7.62 -4.73
CA PRO A 110 55.59 7.78 -4.22
C PRO A 110 56.54 8.05 -5.39
N GLY A 111 57.16 9.24 -5.41
CA GLY A 111 58.39 9.46 -6.17
C GLY A 111 58.34 10.32 -7.44
N TRP A 112 57.23 10.96 -7.82
CA TRP A 112 57.22 11.82 -9.02
C TRP A 112 57.06 13.31 -8.69
N ARG A 113 57.96 14.11 -9.27
CA ARG A 113 57.98 15.58 -9.16
C ARG A 113 56.58 16.13 -9.46
N ARG A 114 56.08 16.96 -8.55
CA ARG A 114 54.76 17.61 -8.58
C ARG A 114 54.52 18.27 -9.96
N ALA A 115 53.80 17.60 -10.86
CA ALA A 115 53.04 18.32 -11.87
C ALA A 115 52.03 19.16 -11.09
N ARG A 116 52.30 20.47 -10.93
CA ARG A 116 51.51 21.37 -10.07
C ARG A 116 50.17 21.76 -10.69
N ASN A 117 50.01 21.53 -11.99
CA ASN A 117 48.86 21.95 -12.77
C ASN A 117 48.17 20.74 -13.42
N ILE A 118 47.87 19.68 -12.66
CA ILE A 118 46.95 18.65 -13.15
C ILE A 118 45.54 19.20 -12.91
N PRO A 119 44.76 19.53 -13.95
CA PRO A 119 43.38 19.97 -13.76
C PRO A 119 42.51 18.81 -13.28
N ASP A 120 41.69 19.07 -12.27
CA ASP A 120 40.61 18.17 -11.87
C ASP A 120 39.49 18.29 -12.92
N TYR A 121 39.26 17.22 -13.68
CA TYR A 121 38.15 17.18 -14.63
C TYR A 121 36.92 16.58 -13.97
N ARG A 122 35.80 17.29 -14.11
CA ARG A 122 34.50 16.83 -13.65
C ARG A 122 33.50 16.85 -14.78
N PHE A 123 32.97 15.68 -15.09
CA PHE A 123 31.92 15.53 -16.08
C PHE A 123 30.64 15.08 -15.40
N ASP A 124 29.55 15.65 -15.86
CA ASP A 124 28.21 15.41 -15.38
C ASP A 124 27.40 14.86 -16.54
N CYS A 125 26.97 13.61 -16.44
CA CYS A 125 26.20 12.92 -17.46
C CYS A 125 24.85 12.53 -16.85
N VAL A 126 23.76 13.06 -17.40
CA VAL A 126 22.42 12.97 -16.82
C VAL A 126 21.56 12.11 -17.73
N VAL A 127 20.92 11.13 -17.12
CA VAL A 127 19.91 10.29 -17.74
C VAL A 127 18.54 10.88 -17.46
N GLU A 128 17.75 11.03 -18.53
CA GLU A 128 16.37 11.51 -18.45
C GLU A 128 15.49 10.55 -17.63
N PRO A 129 14.46 11.08 -16.93
CA PRO A 129 13.58 10.24 -16.14
C PRO A 129 12.78 9.29 -17.01
N LEU A 130 12.73 8.02 -16.61
CA LEU A 130 11.87 7.02 -17.25
C LEU A 130 10.42 7.18 -16.82
N ILE A 131 9.52 6.84 -17.74
CA ILE A 131 8.09 6.71 -17.47
C ILE A 131 7.82 5.30 -16.95
N VAL A 132 7.30 5.16 -15.73
CA VAL A 132 6.95 3.84 -15.17
C VAL A 132 5.46 3.58 -15.33
N LEU A 133 5.14 2.60 -16.16
CA LEU A 133 3.78 2.12 -16.38
C LEU A 133 3.38 1.21 -15.21
N SER A 134 2.16 1.38 -14.70
CA SER A 134 1.63 0.57 -13.61
C SER A 134 0.15 0.29 -13.81
N ALA A 135 -0.19 -0.99 -13.71
CA ALA A 135 -1.57 -1.45 -13.58
C ALA A 135 -2.24 -0.83 -12.34
N PRO A 136 -3.57 -0.66 -12.31
CA PRO A 136 -4.25 -0.05 -11.18
C PRO A 136 -4.10 -0.92 -9.94
N ARG A 137 -3.77 -0.28 -8.82
CA ARG A 137 -3.58 -0.91 -7.50
C ARG A 137 -4.23 -0.06 -6.42
N ASN A 138 -4.27 -0.57 -5.19
CA ASN A 138 -4.76 0.16 -4.02
C ASN A 138 -6.12 0.82 -4.25
N LEU A 139 -7.03 0.09 -4.92
CA LEU A 139 -8.38 0.58 -5.18
C LEU A 139 -9.09 0.83 -3.85
N ALA A 140 -9.52 2.07 -3.66
CA ALA A 140 -10.17 2.56 -2.45
C ALA A 140 -11.43 3.34 -2.81
N ILE A 141 -12.37 3.38 -1.87
CA ILE A 141 -13.65 4.07 -2.02
C ILE A 141 -13.80 5.03 -0.85
N ASP A 142 -14.02 6.30 -1.18
CA ASP A 142 -14.29 7.37 -0.23
C ASP A 142 -15.77 7.77 -0.26
N PRO A 143 -16.43 7.99 0.89
CA PRO A 143 -15.91 7.75 2.23
C PRO A 143 -15.81 6.24 2.54
N VAL A 144 -14.80 5.85 3.33
CA VAL A 144 -14.67 4.45 3.78
C VAL A 144 -15.77 4.11 4.79
N ARG A 145 -16.67 3.18 4.43
CA ARG A 145 -17.75 2.69 5.29
C ARG A 145 -17.91 1.18 5.17
N ARG A 146 -18.55 0.57 6.17
CA ARG A 146 -18.88 -0.87 6.13
C ARG A 146 -20.04 -1.16 5.18
N THR A 147 -21.02 -0.28 5.17
CA THR A 147 -22.19 -0.35 4.31
C THR A 147 -22.52 1.04 3.81
N TYR A 148 -23.07 1.08 2.60
CA TYR A 148 -23.53 2.29 1.95
C TYR A 148 -25.05 2.27 1.82
N GLY A 149 -25.68 3.43 1.83
CA GLY A 149 -27.13 3.56 1.67
C GLY A 149 -27.48 4.57 0.59
N ALA A 150 -28.78 4.63 0.26
CA ALA A 150 -29.28 5.61 -0.69
C ALA A 150 -28.93 7.05 -0.26
N GLY A 151 -28.48 7.85 -1.21
CA GLY A 151 -28.01 9.22 -1.02
C GLY A 151 -26.53 9.33 -0.65
N ASP A 152 -25.80 8.23 -0.47
CA ASP A 152 -24.35 8.28 -0.30
C ASP A 152 -23.67 8.56 -1.65
N GLU A 153 -22.75 9.53 -1.66
CA GLU A 153 -21.85 9.80 -2.78
C GLU A 153 -20.54 9.06 -2.56
N LEU A 154 -20.15 8.25 -3.54
CA LEU A 154 -18.95 7.43 -3.52
C LEU A 154 -17.95 7.96 -4.54
N GLU A 155 -16.68 8.00 -4.16
CA GLU A 155 -15.56 8.32 -5.03
C GLU A 155 -14.56 7.14 -5.02
N ALA A 156 -14.27 6.58 -6.19
CA ALA A 156 -13.25 5.56 -6.35
C ALA A 156 -11.90 6.18 -6.70
N LYS A 157 -10.85 5.70 -6.04
CA LYS A 157 -9.45 6.09 -6.26
C LYS A 157 -8.62 4.85 -6.48
N ALA A 158 -7.70 4.91 -7.44
CA ALA A 158 -6.75 3.85 -7.71
C ALA A 158 -5.41 4.42 -8.10
N ASP A 159 -4.37 3.71 -7.66
CA ASP A 159 -3.00 3.96 -8.01
C ASP A 159 -2.71 3.35 -9.39
N ALA A 160 -2.71 4.15 -10.45
CA ALA A 160 -2.32 3.71 -11.80
C ALA A 160 -1.47 4.74 -12.58
N TYR A 161 -0.69 4.29 -13.56
CA TYR A 161 -0.10 5.14 -14.61
C TYR A 161 -0.03 4.38 -15.95
N PRO A 162 -0.63 4.88 -17.04
CA PRO A 162 -1.46 6.08 -17.15
C PRO A 162 -2.66 6.08 -16.17
N PRO A 163 -3.29 7.25 -15.90
CA PRO A 163 -4.41 7.34 -14.97
C PRO A 163 -5.50 6.31 -15.26
N ALA A 164 -6.09 5.75 -14.22
CA ALA A 164 -7.15 4.75 -14.37
C ALA A 164 -8.48 5.39 -14.73
N SER A 165 -9.24 4.70 -15.57
CA SER A 165 -10.67 4.90 -15.78
C SER A 165 -11.45 4.01 -14.82
N PHE A 166 -12.68 4.40 -14.49
CA PHE A 166 -13.50 3.72 -13.50
C PHE A 166 -14.86 3.36 -14.07
N VAL A 167 -15.33 2.16 -13.75
CA VAL A 167 -16.69 1.72 -14.08
C VAL A 167 -17.30 1.09 -12.84
N TRP A 168 -18.50 1.55 -12.49
CA TRP A 168 -19.35 0.98 -11.46
C TRP A 168 -20.36 0.05 -12.11
N VAL A 169 -20.43 -1.19 -11.64
CA VAL A 169 -21.40 -2.18 -12.09
C VAL A 169 -22.17 -2.77 -10.93
N LEU A 170 -23.38 -3.23 -11.22
CA LEU A 170 -24.11 -4.10 -10.31
C LEU A 170 -23.45 -5.48 -10.31
N ALA A 171 -23.03 -5.97 -9.14
CA ALA A 171 -22.33 -7.24 -9.06
C ALA A 171 -23.26 -8.39 -9.51
N GLY A 172 -22.81 -9.18 -10.48
CA GLY A 172 -23.55 -10.34 -11.00
C GLY A 172 -24.44 -10.04 -12.22
N GLU A 173 -24.85 -8.80 -12.47
CA GLU A 173 -25.73 -8.46 -13.59
C GLU A 173 -25.01 -7.81 -14.78
N HIS A 174 -23.70 -7.53 -14.68
CA HIS A 174 -22.92 -6.80 -15.69
C HIS A 174 -23.53 -5.45 -16.12
N LYS A 175 -24.52 -4.95 -15.38
CA LYS A 175 -25.20 -3.68 -15.63
C LYS A 175 -24.30 -2.54 -15.17
N ILE A 176 -23.90 -1.68 -16.10
CA ILE A 176 -23.13 -0.47 -15.82
C ILE A 176 -24.05 0.57 -15.18
N LEU A 177 -23.59 1.15 -14.07
CA LEU A 177 -24.28 2.17 -13.29
C LEU A 177 -23.65 3.56 -13.50
N SER A 178 -22.33 3.61 -13.65
CA SER A 178 -21.55 4.83 -13.89
C SER A 178 -20.22 4.47 -14.55
N GLU A 179 -19.72 5.30 -15.45
CA GLU A 179 -18.39 5.17 -16.09
C GLU A 179 -17.42 6.27 -15.61
N THR A 180 -17.63 6.74 -14.38
CA THR A 180 -16.80 7.77 -13.76
C THR A 180 -16.26 7.28 -12.42
N SER A 181 -15.30 8.01 -11.84
CA SER A 181 -14.83 7.76 -10.48
C SER A 181 -15.94 7.96 -9.44
N HIS A 182 -17.04 8.64 -9.78
CA HIS A 182 -18.10 8.98 -8.84
C HIS A 182 -19.36 8.13 -9.06
N LEU A 183 -20.04 7.79 -7.95
CA LEU A 183 -21.34 7.13 -7.96
C LEU A 183 -22.23 7.69 -6.85
N LEU A 184 -23.43 8.15 -7.22
CA LEU A 184 -24.50 8.43 -6.26
C LEU A 184 -25.33 7.15 -6.06
N VAL A 185 -25.39 6.64 -4.83
CA VAL A 185 -26.17 5.45 -4.51
C VAL A 185 -27.66 5.81 -4.51
N THR A 186 -28.43 5.19 -5.40
CA THR A 186 -29.89 5.39 -5.48
C THR A 186 -30.65 4.36 -4.64
N GLU A 187 -31.94 4.60 -4.35
CA GLU A 187 -32.77 3.66 -3.58
C GLU A 187 -32.88 2.28 -4.25
N GLU A 188 -32.92 2.26 -5.58
CA GLU A 188 -32.96 1.02 -6.36
C GLU A 188 -31.74 0.15 -6.06
N MET A 189 -30.55 0.76 -5.90
CA MET A 189 -29.29 0.07 -5.62
C MET A 189 -29.19 -0.56 -4.23
N THR A 190 -30.14 -0.30 -3.32
CA THR A 190 -30.05 -0.71 -1.91
C THR A 190 -30.72 -2.06 -1.57
N HIS A 191 -31.20 -2.80 -2.56
CA HIS A 191 -31.94 -4.06 -2.36
C HIS A 191 -31.01 -5.28 -2.21
N ASP A 192 -30.22 -5.34 -1.12
CA ASP A 192 -29.26 -6.42 -0.82
C ASP A 192 -28.24 -6.70 -1.93
N TRP A 193 -27.97 -5.70 -2.77
CA TRP A 193 -27.04 -5.82 -3.88
C TRP A 193 -25.61 -5.49 -3.44
N ALA A 194 -24.67 -6.22 -4.04
CA ALA A 194 -23.27 -5.82 -4.03
C ALA A 194 -23.02 -4.90 -5.24
N LEU A 195 -22.36 -3.77 -5.01
CA LEU A 195 -21.80 -2.95 -6.09
C LEU A 195 -20.36 -3.38 -6.32
N GLU A 196 -19.92 -3.35 -7.56
CA GLU A 196 -18.53 -3.59 -7.93
C GLU A 196 -18.00 -2.37 -8.67
N VAL A 197 -16.89 -1.81 -8.20
CA VAL A 197 -16.12 -0.82 -8.95
C VAL A 197 -14.91 -1.48 -9.58
N ARG A 198 -14.66 -1.14 -10.83
CA ARG A 198 -13.51 -1.59 -11.61
C ARG A 198 -12.69 -0.39 -12.00
N ALA A 199 -11.42 -0.39 -11.61
CA ALA A 199 -10.44 0.55 -12.14
C ALA A 199 -9.63 -0.16 -13.23
N TYR A 200 -9.48 0.47 -14.38
CA TYR A 200 -8.70 -0.08 -15.48
C TYR A 200 -7.84 0.99 -16.14
N ASN A 201 -6.69 0.60 -16.67
CA ASN A 201 -5.92 1.42 -17.58
C ASN A 201 -5.37 0.56 -18.70
N GLU A 202 -4.92 1.22 -19.77
CA GLU A 202 -4.39 0.55 -20.95
C GLU A 202 -2.97 1.06 -21.20
N PHE A 203 -2.05 0.13 -21.37
CA PHE A 203 -0.69 0.42 -21.83
C PHE A 203 -0.14 -0.81 -22.55
N ARG A 204 0.72 -0.58 -23.56
CA ARG A 204 1.29 -1.66 -24.40
C ARG A 204 0.26 -2.57 -25.05
N ASN A 205 -0.89 -2.02 -25.44
CA ASN A 205 -2.03 -2.76 -26.02
C ASN A 205 -2.60 -3.85 -25.10
N GLU A 206 -2.35 -3.75 -23.79
CA GLU A 206 -2.94 -4.61 -22.77
C GLU A 206 -3.82 -3.78 -21.84
N THR A 207 -5.00 -4.32 -21.51
CA THR A 207 -5.90 -3.74 -20.51
C THR A 207 -5.62 -4.38 -19.15
N HIS A 208 -5.23 -3.57 -18.18
CA HIS A 208 -5.05 -4.00 -16.81
C HIS A 208 -6.21 -3.49 -15.96
N SER A 209 -6.70 -4.33 -15.05
CA SER A 209 -7.81 -3.95 -14.18
C SER A 209 -7.69 -4.51 -12.78
N VAL A 210 -8.32 -3.82 -11.83
CA VAL A 210 -8.55 -4.27 -10.47
C VAL A 210 -10.00 -3.95 -10.11
N SER A 211 -10.63 -4.81 -9.32
CA SER A 211 -12.01 -4.59 -8.89
C SER A 211 -12.18 -4.73 -7.38
N MET A 212 -13.17 -4.02 -6.86
CA MET A 212 -13.54 -4.03 -5.45
C MET A 212 -15.07 -4.14 -5.34
N LYS A 213 -15.53 -5.05 -4.49
CA LYS A 213 -16.96 -5.20 -4.17
C LYS A 213 -17.29 -4.50 -2.86
N ILE A 214 -18.40 -3.78 -2.83
CA ILE A 214 -18.96 -3.16 -1.63
C ILE A 214 -20.40 -3.60 -1.41
N LEU A 215 -20.80 -3.60 -0.15
CA LEU A 215 -22.16 -3.93 0.26
C LEU A 215 -22.98 -2.66 0.41
N VAL A 216 -24.14 -2.64 -0.23
CA VAL A 216 -25.13 -1.59 -0.08
C VAL A 216 -26.30 -2.15 0.71
N THR A 217 -26.71 -1.46 1.75
CA THR A 217 -27.83 -1.86 2.60
C THR A 217 -28.93 -0.82 2.51
N ARG A 218 -30.17 -1.29 2.45
CA ARG A 218 -31.33 -0.41 2.62
C ARG A 218 -31.27 0.22 4.01
N ARG A 219 -31.02 1.53 4.04
CA ARG A 219 -31.11 2.30 5.28
C ARG A 219 -32.59 2.38 5.64
N LEU A 220 -33.05 1.51 6.55
CA LEU A 220 -34.39 1.62 7.11
C LEU A 220 -34.51 3.02 7.68
N ARG A 221 -35.31 3.88 7.03
CA ARG A 221 -35.54 5.23 7.54
C ARG A 221 -36.12 5.08 8.95
N GLY A 222 -35.79 5.98 9.87
CA GLY A 222 -36.25 5.90 11.26
C GLY A 222 -37.77 5.76 11.42
N ILE A 223 -38.54 6.13 10.40
CA ILE A 223 -40.00 5.91 10.32
C ILE A 223 -40.35 4.41 10.22
N GLU A 224 -39.60 3.60 9.47
CA GLU A 224 -39.84 2.15 9.41
C GLU A 224 -39.44 1.50 10.74
N VAL A 225 -38.32 1.89 11.33
CA VAL A 225 -37.94 1.42 12.68
C VAL A 225 -38.99 1.82 13.70
N ALA A 226 -39.51 3.06 13.64
CA ALA A 226 -40.60 3.51 14.51
C ALA A 226 -41.90 2.74 14.27
N LYS A 227 -42.23 2.36 13.02
CA LYS A 227 -43.36 1.47 12.73
C LYS A 227 -43.15 0.08 13.34
N TRP A 228 -41.96 -0.50 13.22
CA TRP A 228 -41.64 -1.80 13.82
C TRP A 228 -41.65 -1.74 15.35
N VAL A 229 -41.14 -0.67 15.94
CA VAL A 229 -41.19 -0.44 17.39
C VAL A 229 -42.64 -0.19 17.85
N ALA A 230 -43.46 0.55 17.10
CA ALA A 230 -44.86 0.77 17.40
C ALA A 230 -45.70 -0.52 17.29
N LEU A 231 -45.45 -1.33 16.27
CA LEU A 231 -46.07 -2.65 16.12
C LEU A 231 -45.63 -3.60 17.24
N GLY A 232 -44.33 -3.63 17.55
CA GLY A 232 -43.79 -4.45 18.63
C GLY A 232 -44.34 -4.05 20.00
N THR A 233 -44.38 -2.75 20.31
CA THR A 233 -44.95 -2.25 21.57
C THR A 233 -46.46 -2.46 21.63
N GLY A 234 -47.19 -2.27 20.53
CA GLY A 234 -48.62 -2.57 20.46
C GLY A 234 -48.94 -4.05 20.76
N VAL A 235 -48.15 -4.98 20.22
CA VAL A 235 -48.27 -6.42 20.49
C VAL A 235 -47.97 -6.73 21.96
N PHE A 236 -46.92 -6.14 22.54
CA PHE A 236 -46.60 -6.32 23.96
C PHE A 236 -47.69 -5.80 24.90
N ILE A 237 -48.26 -4.62 24.60
CA ILE A 237 -49.37 -4.05 25.38
C ILE A 237 -50.60 -4.95 25.30
N LEU A 238 -50.95 -5.44 24.11
CA LEU A 238 -52.07 -6.35 23.93
C LEU A 238 -51.87 -7.67 24.69
N ALA A 239 -50.66 -8.25 24.63
CA ALA A 239 -50.31 -9.46 25.37
C ALA A 239 -50.39 -9.25 26.89
N ALA A 240 -49.88 -8.13 27.40
CA ALA A 240 -49.97 -7.76 28.80
C ALA A 240 -51.42 -7.55 29.26
N LEU A 241 -52.27 -6.92 28.43
CA LEU A 241 -53.69 -6.73 28.71
C LEU A 241 -54.44 -8.07 28.76
N LEU A 242 -54.18 -8.96 27.80
CA LEU A 242 -54.76 -10.31 27.79
C LEU A 242 -54.32 -11.13 29.00
N HIS A 243 -53.05 -11.04 29.39
CA HIS A 243 -52.54 -11.69 30.59
C HIS A 243 -53.19 -11.12 31.87
N TYR A 244 -53.33 -9.80 31.95
CA TYR A 244 -53.99 -9.12 33.07
C TYR A 244 -55.46 -9.56 33.20
N LEU A 245 -56.21 -9.56 32.11
CA LEU A 245 -57.61 -10.01 32.08
C LEU A 245 -57.74 -11.49 32.47
N ARG A 246 -56.80 -12.35 32.06
CA ARG A 246 -56.78 -13.76 32.47
C ARG A 246 -56.48 -13.95 33.95
N SER A 247 -55.66 -13.08 34.54
CA SER A 247 -55.28 -13.15 35.97
C SER A 247 -56.32 -12.59 36.93
N ARG A 248 -57.36 -11.88 36.42
CA ARG A 248 -58.45 -11.32 37.22
C ARG A 248 -59.81 -11.81 36.71
N PRO A 249 -60.19 -13.08 36.97
CA PRO A 249 -61.49 -13.61 36.58
C PRO A 249 -62.66 -12.83 37.21
N ASP A 250 -62.42 -12.18 38.35
CA ASP A 250 -63.41 -11.42 39.11
C ASP A 250 -63.89 -10.13 38.39
N LEU A 251 -63.15 -9.67 37.36
CA LEU A 251 -63.55 -8.53 36.52
C LEU A 251 -64.46 -8.93 35.36
N ILE A 252 -64.69 -10.22 35.15
CA ILE A 252 -65.60 -10.72 34.12
C ILE A 252 -67.02 -10.65 34.69
N VAL A 253 -67.68 -9.52 34.47
CA VAL A 253 -69.13 -9.39 34.76
C VAL A 253 -69.86 -10.46 33.93
N PRO A 254 -70.71 -11.31 34.55
CA PRO A 254 -71.46 -12.33 33.82
C PRO A 254 -72.48 -11.65 32.90
N GLY A 255 -72.08 -11.45 31.64
CA GLY A 255 -72.96 -11.03 30.56
C GLY A 255 -73.79 -12.21 30.02
N PRO A 256 -74.93 -11.91 29.37
CA PRO A 256 -75.85 -12.92 28.86
C PRO A 256 -75.16 -13.85 27.84
N ARG A 257 -75.60 -15.12 27.84
CA ARG A 257 -75.03 -16.25 27.10
C ARG A 257 -74.76 -15.90 25.62
N PRO A 258 -73.55 -16.16 25.09
CA PRO A 258 -73.23 -15.87 23.70
C PRO A 258 -73.92 -16.86 22.76
N VAL A 259 -74.53 -16.31 21.71
CA VAL A 259 -75.10 -17.04 20.57
C VAL A 259 -74.04 -17.11 19.46
N GLY A 260 -73.81 -18.29 18.90
CA GLY A 260 -73.31 -18.50 17.52
C GLY A 260 -71.83 -18.25 17.21
N ASP A 261 -71.31 -17.03 17.38
CA ASP A 261 -70.13 -16.58 16.60
C ASP A 261 -68.80 -16.53 17.38
N SER A 262 -68.79 -16.95 18.64
CA SER A 262 -67.64 -16.77 19.54
C SER A 262 -66.48 -17.77 19.30
N VAL A 263 -66.74 -18.90 18.63
CA VAL A 263 -65.73 -19.94 18.36
C VAL A 263 -64.74 -19.50 17.27
N ALA A 264 -65.18 -18.71 16.29
CA ALA A 264 -64.31 -18.17 15.24
C ALA A 264 -63.28 -17.18 15.80
N TYR A 265 -63.68 -16.34 16.76
CA TYR A 265 -62.81 -15.31 17.35
C TYR A 265 -61.66 -15.92 18.16
N MET A 266 -61.93 -16.96 18.96
CA MET A 266 -60.90 -17.67 19.73
C MET A 266 -59.87 -18.40 18.85
N THR A 267 -60.28 -18.86 17.66
CA THR A 267 -59.40 -19.56 16.72
C THR A 267 -58.42 -18.60 16.04
N ILE A 268 -58.89 -17.40 15.68
CA ILE A 268 -58.04 -16.34 15.09
C ILE A 268 -57.00 -15.84 16.10
N VAL A 269 -57.38 -15.65 17.36
CA VAL A 269 -56.46 -15.21 18.42
C VAL A 269 -55.37 -16.26 18.70
N ARG A 270 -55.72 -17.56 18.70
CA ARG A 270 -54.73 -18.64 18.84
C ARG A 270 -53.75 -18.70 17.68
N SER A 271 -54.23 -18.55 16.44
CA SER A 271 -53.39 -18.52 15.24
C SER A 271 -52.38 -17.35 15.28
N GLY A 272 -52.85 -16.14 15.64
CA GLY A 272 -51.98 -14.98 15.76
C GLY A 272 -50.91 -15.09 16.84
N LEU A 273 -51.23 -15.72 17.99
CA LEU A 273 -50.26 -15.93 19.07
C LEU A 273 -49.14 -16.91 18.70
N VAL A 274 -49.42 -17.92 17.86
CA VAL A 274 -48.40 -18.86 17.36
C VAL A 274 -47.41 -18.15 16.43
N GLN A 275 -47.90 -17.31 15.51
CA GLN A 275 -47.03 -16.55 14.60
C GLN A 275 -46.15 -15.52 15.33
N ILE A 276 -46.66 -14.91 16.40
CA ILE A 276 -45.86 -13.99 17.24
C ILE A 276 -44.75 -14.76 17.99
N GLY A 277 -45.02 -15.99 18.43
CA GLY A 277 -44.01 -16.87 19.02
C GLY A 277 -42.84 -17.12 18.07
N GLU A 278 -43.11 -17.56 16.84
CA GLU A 278 -42.07 -17.82 15.82
C GLU A 278 -41.27 -16.56 15.45
N LEU A 279 -41.92 -15.39 15.35
CA LEU A 279 -41.23 -14.12 15.10
C LEU A 279 -40.32 -13.70 16.25
N SER A 280 -40.74 -13.94 17.50
CA SER A 280 -39.92 -13.64 18.68
C SER A 280 -38.67 -14.53 18.75
N GLU A 281 -38.80 -15.79 18.33
CA GLU A 281 -37.70 -16.76 18.31
C GLU A 281 -36.66 -16.39 17.23
N ARG A 282 -37.12 -16.03 16.03
CA ARG A 282 -36.23 -15.51 14.95
C ARG A 282 -35.51 -14.21 15.33
N LEU A 283 -36.18 -13.31 16.05
CA LEU A 283 -35.57 -12.09 16.59
C LEU A 283 -34.51 -12.40 17.66
N ALA A 284 -34.76 -13.41 18.50
CA ALA A 284 -33.79 -13.87 19.48
C ALA A 284 -32.55 -14.49 18.82
N GLU A 285 -32.74 -15.28 17.76
CA GLU A 285 -31.66 -15.84 16.94
C GLU A 285 -30.81 -14.76 16.27
N LEU A 286 -31.44 -13.74 15.66
CA LEU A 286 -30.73 -12.59 15.07
C LEU A 286 -29.93 -11.80 16.12
N SER A 287 -30.50 -11.61 17.31
CA SER A 287 -29.80 -10.98 18.45
C SER A 287 -28.62 -11.83 18.93
N ALA A 288 -28.76 -13.16 18.96
CA ALA A 288 -27.68 -14.07 19.33
C ALA A 288 -26.55 -14.05 18.30
N HIS A 289 -26.89 -13.96 17.01
CA HIS A 289 -25.92 -13.85 15.93
C HIS A 289 -25.11 -12.55 16.01
N ASP A 290 -25.75 -11.39 16.25
CA ASP A 290 -25.03 -10.12 16.41
C ASP A 290 -24.11 -10.11 17.67
N ARG A 291 -24.50 -10.81 18.74
CA ARG A 291 -23.63 -10.99 19.92
C ARG A 291 -22.43 -11.89 19.63
N SER A 292 -22.63 -12.98 18.88
CA SER A 292 -21.55 -13.87 18.43
C SER A 292 -20.53 -13.12 17.57
N ASP A 293 -21.02 -12.32 16.62
CA ASP A 293 -20.18 -11.49 15.75
C ASP A 293 -19.39 -10.42 16.51
N ARG A 294 -19.98 -9.80 17.54
CA ARG A 294 -19.24 -8.88 18.42
C ARG A 294 -18.15 -9.60 19.20
N ALA A 295 -18.43 -10.80 19.70
CA ALA A 295 -17.44 -11.61 20.43
C ALA A 295 -16.27 -11.99 19.53
N GLU A 296 -16.52 -12.47 18.30
CA GLU A 296 -15.46 -12.78 17.34
C GLU A 296 -14.61 -11.56 16.97
N ARG A 297 -15.22 -10.38 16.82
CA ARG A 297 -14.49 -9.14 16.53
C ARG A 297 -13.61 -8.71 17.70
N SER A 298 -14.07 -8.87 18.94
CA SER A 298 -13.25 -8.62 20.13
C SER A 298 -12.00 -9.50 20.11
N VAL A 299 -12.17 -10.80 19.87
CA VAL A 299 -11.05 -11.76 19.80
C VAL A 299 -10.09 -11.44 18.65
N ARG A 300 -10.60 -11.08 17.46
CA ARG A 300 -9.75 -10.68 16.33
C ARG A 300 -8.98 -9.39 16.60
N SER A 301 -9.61 -8.42 17.27
CA SER A 301 -8.97 -7.17 17.66
C SER A 301 -7.85 -7.40 18.67
N GLU A 302 -8.10 -8.20 19.71
CA GLU A 302 -7.09 -8.59 20.71
C GLU A 302 -5.92 -9.35 20.07
N ARG A 303 -6.22 -10.28 19.14
CA ARG A 303 -5.17 -11.02 18.41
C ARG A 303 -4.31 -10.11 17.54
N ALA A 304 -4.91 -9.11 16.90
CA ALA A 304 -4.18 -8.12 16.11
C ALA A 304 -3.28 -7.22 16.99
N GLU A 305 -3.76 -6.82 18.17
CA GLU A 305 -2.93 -6.09 19.15
C GLU A 305 -1.77 -6.94 19.67
N HIS A 306 -2.01 -8.21 20.00
CA HIS A 306 -0.96 -9.13 20.41
C HIS A 306 0.12 -9.31 19.34
N PHE A 307 -0.27 -9.41 18.06
CA PHE A 307 0.67 -9.52 16.95
C PHE A 307 1.55 -8.27 16.82
N LYS A 308 0.94 -7.07 16.92
CA LYS A 308 1.69 -5.80 16.91
C LYS A 308 2.69 -5.71 18.07
N ARG A 309 2.32 -6.13 19.28
CA ARG A 309 3.23 -6.15 20.44
C ARG A 309 4.40 -7.12 20.23
N ALA A 310 4.15 -8.30 19.63
CA ALA A 310 5.19 -9.26 19.33
C ALA A 310 6.20 -8.76 18.28
N GLU A 311 5.75 -8.02 17.25
CA GLU A 311 6.66 -7.39 16.29
C GLU A 311 7.50 -6.28 16.92
N HIS A 312 6.92 -5.46 17.80
CA HIS A 312 7.68 -4.45 18.54
C HIS A 312 8.78 -5.05 19.42
N LEU A 313 8.54 -6.21 20.04
CA LEU A 313 9.55 -6.92 20.84
C LEU A 313 10.67 -7.50 19.96
N LYS A 314 10.37 -8.05 18.79
CA LYS A 314 11.38 -8.54 17.84
C LYS A 314 12.32 -7.44 17.34
N HIS A 315 11.83 -6.22 17.21
CA HIS A 315 12.67 -5.08 16.82
C HIS A 315 13.50 -4.50 17.98
N ALA A 316 13.14 -4.79 19.23
CA ALA A 316 13.90 -4.35 20.40
C ALA A 316 15.13 -5.25 20.70
N GLU A 317 15.14 -6.49 20.20
CA GLU A 317 16.20 -7.47 20.50
C GLU A 317 17.37 -7.50 19.50
N HIS A 318 17.50 -6.55 18.57
CA HIS A 318 18.73 -6.46 17.76
C HIS A 318 19.85 -5.79 18.58
N PRO A 319 20.88 -6.53 19.03
CA PRO A 319 21.97 -5.93 19.78
C PRO A 319 22.86 -5.16 18.80
N LYS A 320 22.80 -3.83 18.85
CA LYS A 320 23.93 -3.00 18.46
C LYS A 320 25.03 -3.24 19.49
N HIS A 321 25.97 -4.15 19.22
CA HIS A 321 27.37 -4.09 19.68
C HIS A 321 28.03 -5.47 19.46
N ALA A 322 28.87 -5.58 18.44
CA ALA A 322 30.10 -6.39 18.44
C ALA A 322 30.90 -6.08 17.17
N GLU A 323 32.24 -6.14 17.29
CA GLU A 323 33.29 -5.95 16.27
C GLU A 323 33.69 -4.50 15.95
N HIS A 324 34.94 -4.05 16.07
CA HIS A 324 36.19 -4.72 16.44
C HIS A 324 37.18 -3.66 16.96
N ALA A 325 37.65 -3.86 18.20
CA ALA A 325 38.95 -3.36 18.65
C ALA A 325 39.93 -4.53 18.57
N GLN A 326 40.93 -4.46 17.69
CA GLN A 326 42.13 -5.31 17.72
C GLN A 326 43.17 -4.74 16.74
N HIS A 327 44.20 -4.07 17.29
CA HIS A 327 45.62 -4.28 16.97
C HIS A 327 46.48 -3.18 17.60
N ALA A 328 47.12 -3.52 18.73
CA ALA A 328 48.43 -3.00 19.12
C ALA A 328 48.96 -3.91 20.23
N MET A 329 49.95 -4.76 19.90
CA MET A 329 50.87 -5.34 20.88
C MET A 329 52.27 -4.81 20.58
N PRO A 330 53.10 -4.57 21.60
CA PRO A 330 54.42 -3.98 21.46
C PRO A 330 55.48 -5.05 21.12
N GLU A 331 56.43 -4.69 20.27
CA GLU A 331 57.65 -5.44 20.02
C GLU A 331 58.50 -5.51 21.31
N HIS A 332 58.85 -6.72 21.71
CA HIS A 332 59.82 -7.00 22.77
C HIS A 332 61.15 -7.42 22.14
N ASP A 333 62.20 -6.75 22.58
CA ASP A 333 63.62 -7.04 22.36
C ASP A 333 63.98 -8.52 22.55
N LEU A 334 64.70 -9.10 21.58
CA LEU A 334 65.58 -10.25 21.79
C LEU A 334 66.83 -10.12 20.92
N LYS A 335 67.95 -9.78 21.58
CA LYS A 335 69.33 -9.94 21.10
C LYS A 335 69.65 -11.42 20.85
N PRO A 336 70.57 -11.71 19.91
CA PRO A 336 71.47 -12.84 20.05
C PRO A 336 72.92 -12.39 20.23
N ASP A 337 73.47 -12.67 21.41
CA ASP A 337 74.89 -12.96 21.59
C ASP A 337 75.14 -14.42 21.17
N ILE A 338 76.25 -14.69 20.47
CA ILE A 338 77.06 -15.94 20.41
C ILE A 338 78.12 -15.70 19.30
N VAL A 339 79.32 -15.23 19.66
CA VAL A 339 80.54 -15.98 20.05
C VAL A 339 81.35 -16.45 18.83
N GLU A 340 82.54 -15.83 18.74
CA GLU A 340 83.68 -16.20 17.92
C GLU A 340 84.05 -17.68 18.06
N LYS A 341 84.49 -18.29 16.94
CA LYS A 341 85.54 -19.31 16.99
C LYS A 341 86.58 -19.02 15.92
N LYS A 342 87.75 -18.61 16.39
CA LYS A 342 89.04 -18.71 15.70
C LYS A 342 89.38 -20.19 15.49
N THR A 343 89.73 -20.55 14.27
CA THR A 343 91.00 -21.20 13.86
C THR A 343 91.04 -21.27 12.35
#